data_AF-A0A7S3J0E4-F1
#
_entry.id   AF-A0A7S3J0E4-F1
#
_cell.length_a   1.000
_cell.length_b   1.000
_cell.length_c   1.000
_cell.angle_alpha   90.00
_cell.angle_beta   90.00
_cell.angle_gamma   90.00
#
_symmetry.space_group_name_H-M   'P 1'
#
loop_
_entity.id
_entity.type
_entity.pdbx_description
1 polymer ?
#
loop_
_entity_poly.entity_id
_entity_poly.type
_entity_poly.pdbx_seq_one_letter_code
_entity_poly.pdbx_strand_id
1 'polypeptide(L)'
;MRDSNKMFENKEILIHEMEEDKANDEGIDGKVLLMNINEDPLLTGKVKHPIKDGVNIAGKSGKIPPPDIAMSGIGIVPNHSQLKYDEAKKMLMLHPNDIDPMKNKTHLNGNLITEPIELKHGDRILFGNNNLYIVIFPGMQVNAELLDYEEQMKEMIRQQLDNLKDEKYKEAMDEKLRKLKEEMDKEKADLDARLKEEQDRIEQERLRIEEEMRKRDEELRKQLEEYDNDAEKMKEYKERIKAQQEEQDRLRKLQEQKEKNFL
;
A
#
# COMPACT_ATOMS: atom_id res chain seq x y z
N MET A 1 21.07 38.73 -48.51
CA MET A 1 19.78 38.73 -49.22
C MET A 1 18.92 37.50 -48.94
N ARG A 2 19.48 36.30 -48.67
CA ARG A 2 18.67 35.10 -48.32
C ARG A 2 18.12 35.11 -46.88
N ASP A 3 18.82 35.74 -45.92
CA ASP A 3 18.38 35.74 -44.52
C ASP A 3 17.27 36.75 -44.20
N SER A 4 17.14 37.82 -45.00
CA SER A 4 16.04 38.78 -44.86
C SER A 4 14.71 38.16 -45.25
N ASN A 5 14.65 37.33 -46.31
CA ASN A 5 13.41 36.67 -46.73
C ASN A 5 12.87 35.69 -45.68
N LYS A 6 13.73 34.95 -44.97
CA LYS A 6 13.30 34.06 -43.87
C LYS A 6 12.74 34.82 -42.67
N MET A 7 13.29 35.99 -42.37
CA MET A 7 12.77 36.88 -41.31
C MET A 7 11.39 37.45 -41.69
N PHE A 8 11.17 37.78 -42.98
CA PHE A 8 9.87 38.25 -43.45
C PHE A 8 8.84 37.11 -43.51
N GLU A 9 9.19 35.92 -44.01
CA GLU A 9 8.32 34.74 -44.01
C GLU A 9 7.91 34.34 -42.58
N ASN A 10 8.86 34.32 -41.63
CA ASN A 10 8.52 34.02 -40.23
C ASN A 10 7.65 35.10 -39.58
N LYS A 11 7.80 36.37 -39.99
CA LYS A 11 6.98 37.47 -39.48
C LYS A 11 5.58 37.44 -40.09
N GLU A 12 5.43 37.05 -41.36
CA GLU A 12 4.12 36.85 -41.97
C GLU A 12 3.40 35.62 -41.42
N ILE A 13 4.11 34.52 -41.13
CA ILE A 13 3.51 33.36 -40.44
C ILE A 13 3.03 33.77 -39.05
N LEU A 14 3.83 34.51 -38.28
CA LEU A 14 3.44 34.96 -36.94
C LEU A 14 2.26 35.95 -36.99
N ILE A 15 2.22 36.85 -37.99
CA ILE A 15 1.10 37.77 -38.20
C ILE A 15 -0.14 36.98 -38.61
N HIS A 16 -0.02 35.98 -39.47
CA HIS A 16 -1.13 35.12 -39.89
C HIS A 16 -1.66 34.24 -38.75
N GLU A 17 -0.79 33.73 -37.87
CA GLU A 17 -1.17 33.02 -36.64
C GLU A 17 -1.89 33.95 -35.65
N MET A 18 -1.40 35.19 -35.49
CA MET A 18 -2.04 36.21 -34.67
C MET A 18 -3.36 36.75 -35.27
N GLU A 19 -3.49 36.76 -36.59
CA GLU A 19 -4.71 37.14 -37.31
C GLU A 19 -5.74 36.00 -37.33
N GLU A 20 -5.33 34.73 -37.40
CA GLU A 20 -6.20 33.57 -37.24
C GLU A 20 -6.75 33.44 -35.82
N ASP A 21 -5.93 33.71 -34.79
CA ASP A 21 -6.39 33.74 -33.39
C ASP A 21 -7.37 34.90 -33.12
N LYS A 22 -7.27 36.02 -33.86
CA LYS A 22 -8.24 37.12 -33.82
C LYS A 22 -9.50 36.85 -34.65
N ALA A 23 -9.38 36.21 -35.80
CA ALA A 23 -10.51 35.84 -36.65
C ALA A 23 -11.42 34.79 -35.98
N ASN A 24 -10.86 33.92 -35.15
CA ASN A 24 -11.63 32.97 -34.34
C ASN A 24 -12.40 33.61 -33.17
N ASP A 25 -12.10 34.85 -32.79
CA ASP A 25 -12.77 35.59 -31.70
C ASP A 25 -13.85 36.58 -32.21
N GLU A 26 -14.11 36.66 -33.53
CA GLU A 26 -15.21 37.46 -34.07
C GLU A 26 -16.58 36.91 -33.60
N GLY A 27 -17.32 37.70 -32.82
CA GLY A 27 -18.66 37.34 -32.30
C GLY A 27 -18.67 36.55 -30.98
N ILE A 28 -17.50 36.43 -30.34
CA ILE A 28 -17.29 35.81 -29.02
C ILE A 28 -17.36 36.84 -27.88
N ASP A 29 -17.15 38.13 -28.20
CA ASP A 29 -17.19 39.22 -27.21
C ASP A 29 -18.54 39.28 -26.47
N GLY A 30 -18.46 39.41 -25.14
CA GLY A 30 -19.63 39.46 -24.27
C GLY A 30 -20.33 38.11 -23.99
N LYS A 31 -19.88 36.97 -24.53
CA LYS A 31 -20.53 35.65 -24.34
C LYS A 31 -19.78 34.75 -23.35
N VAL A 32 -20.52 33.82 -22.75
CA VAL A 32 -19.94 32.70 -21.99
C VAL A 32 -19.36 31.68 -22.97
N LEU A 33 -18.16 31.20 -22.71
CA LEU A 33 -17.42 30.31 -23.62
C LEU A 33 -17.08 28.99 -22.93
N LEU A 34 -17.08 27.91 -23.69
CA LEU A 34 -16.37 26.69 -23.35
C LEU A 34 -15.11 26.57 -24.21
N MET A 35 -13.95 26.67 -23.57
CA MET A 35 -12.66 26.57 -24.23
C MET A 35 -12.09 25.17 -24.06
N ASN A 36 -11.71 24.52 -25.16
CA ASN A 36 -11.08 23.20 -25.10
C ASN A 36 -9.63 23.30 -24.60
N ILE A 37 -9.27 22.39 -23.70
CA ILE A 37 -7.89 22.12 -23.26
C ILE A 37 -7.50 20.76 -23.81
N ASN A 38 -6.36 20.67 -24.49
CA ASN A 38 -5.97 19.50 -25.27
C ASN A 38 -4.57 19.00 -24.85
N GLU A 39 -4.32 17.71 -25.08
CA GLU A 39 -3.02 17.06 -24.81
C GLU A 39 -1.87 17.72 -25.57
N ASP A 40 -2.14 18.26 -26.76
CA ASP A 40 -1.22 19.11 -27.50
C ASP A 40 -1.38 20.59 -27.06
N PRO A 41 -0.36 21.22 -26.44
CA PRO A 41 -0.41 22.61 -26.03
C PRO A 41 -0.71 23.59 -27.17
N LEU A 42 -0.35 23.26 -28.42
CA LEU A 42 -0.60 24.10 -29.58
C LEU A 42 -2.09 24.10 -30.00
N LEU A 43 -2.84 23.07 -29.60
CA LEU A 43 -4.27 22.94 -29.87
C LEU A 43 -5.14 23.45 -28.72
N THR A 44 -4.56 23.64 -27.53
CA THR A 44 -5.27 24.22 -26.38
C THR A 44 -5.74 25.64 -26.70
N GLY A 45 -7.01 25.93 -26.43
CA GLY A 45 -7.61 27.24 -26.68
C GLY A 45 -7.99 27.53 -28.14
N LYS A 46 -7.61 26.66 -29.10
CA LYS A 46 -7.96 26.81 -30.53
C LYS A 46 -9.45 26.57 -30.80
N VAL A 47 -10.13 25.81 -29.95
CA VAL A 47 -11.57 25.58 -30.03
C VAL A 47 -12.27 26.25 -28.85
N LYS A 48 -13.10 27.25 -29.16
CA LYS A 48 -13.98 27.95 -28.21
C LYS A 48 -15.42 27.84 -28.70
N HIS A 49 -16.31 27.38 -27.83
CA HIS A 49 -17.74 27.31 -28.13
C HIS A 49 -18.48 28.44 -27.39
N PRO A 50 -19.01 29.45 -28.10
CA PRO A 50 -19.88 30.43 -27.48
C PRO A 50 -21.21 29.77 -27.09
N ILE A 51 -21.61 29.97 -25.83
CA ILE A 51 -22.86 29.46 -25.29
C ILE A 51 -23.98 30.44 -25.63
N LYS A 52 -25.01 29.94 -26.31
CA LYS A 52 -26.21 30.70 -26.68
C LYS A 52 -27.20 30.72 -25.51
N ASP A 53 -28.08 31.72 -25.47
CA ASP A 53 -29.23 31.68 -24.55
C ASP A 53 -30.11 30.44 -24.81
N GLY A 54 -30.60 29.82 -23.74
CA GLY A 54 -31.33 28.57 -23.80
C GLY A 54 -30.44 27.32 -23.76
N VAL A 55 -30.87 26.26 -24.45
CA VAL A 55 -30.26 24.92 -24.38
C VAL A 55 -29.19 24.75 -25.46
N ASN A 56 -27.98 24.37 -25.06
CA ASN A 56 -26.85 24.05 -25.91
C ASN A 56 -26.49 22.58 -25.71
N ILE A 57 -26.46 21.79 -26.79
CA ILE A 57 -26.21 20.35 -26.70
C ILE A 57 -24.72 20.07 -26.91
N ALA A 58 -24.09 19.39 -25.95
CA ALA A 58 -22.74 18.86 -26.07
C ALA A 58 -22.77 17.37 -26.41
N GLY A 59 -22.02 16.97 -27.44
CA GLY A 59 -22.04 15.57 -27.86
C GLY A 59 -21.23 15.24 -29.10
N LYS A 60 -21.45 14.02 -29.59
CA LYS A 60 -20.62 13.41 -30.63
C LYS A 60 -20.74 14.15 -31.97
N SER A 61 -19.59 14.49 -32.55
CA SER A 61 -19.51 15.07 -33.89
C SER A 61 -20.05 14.14 -34.99
N GLY A 62 -20.44 14.73 -36.13
CA GLY A 62 -20.98 13.97 -37.28
C GLY A 62 -22.41 13.48 -37.10
N LYS A 63 -23.21 14.16 -36.28
CA LYS A 63 -24.65 13.90 -36.09
C LYS A 63 -25.50 14.95 -36.81
N ILE A 64 -26.74 14.58 -37.11
CA ILE A 64 -27.72 15.44 -37.77
C ILE A 64 -28.99 15.48 -36.90
N PRO A 65 -29.39 16.66 -36.38
CA PRO A 65 -28.64 17.92 -36.43
C PRO A 65 -27.30 17.82 -35.67
N PRO A 66 -26.29 18.62 -36.04
CA PRO A 66 -25.04 18.68 -35.28
C PRO A 66 -25.30 19.26 -33.88
N PRO A 67 -24.60 18.76 -32.84
CA PRO A 67 -24.65 19.36 -31.52
C PRO A 67 -24.01 20.76 -31.53
N ASP A 68 -24.43 21.65 -30.64
CA ASP A 68 -23.84 22.99 -30.49
C ASP A 68 -22.36 22.92 -30.08
N ILE A 69 -22.01 21.95 -29.24
CA ILE A 69 -20.65 21.65 -28.83
C ILE A 69 -20.30 20.25 -29.36
N ALA A 70 -19.75 20.24 -30.57
CA ALA A 70 -19.38 19.01 -31.27
C ALA A 70 -17.99 18.52 -30.85
N MET A 71 -17.93 17.27 -30.43
CA MET A 71 -16.73 16.67 -29.85
C MET A 71 -16.48 15.28 -30.44
N SER A 72 -15.20 14.91 -30.54
CA SER A 72 -14.78 13.56 -30.91
C SER A 72 -14.20 12.84 -29.70
N GLY A 73 -14.04 11.52 -29.80
CA GLY A 73 -13.39 10.72 -28.75
C GLY A 73 -14.25 9.57 -28.23
N ILE A 74 -13.56 8.64 -27.58
CA ILE A 74 -14.16 7.45 -26.97
C ILE A 74 -14.96 7.88 -25.73
N GLY A 75 -16.14 7.30 -25.55
CA GLY A 75 -17.04 7.63 -24.43
C GLY A 75 -17.96 8.83 -24.67
N ILE A 76 -17.85 9.52 -25.81
CA ILE A 76 -18.78 10.59 -26.18
C ILE A 76 -19.98 10.02 -26.93
N VAL A 77 -21.18 10.47 -26.53
CA VAL A 77 -22.46 10.06 -27.12
C VAL A 77 -23.16 11.24 -27.81
N PRO A 78 -24.16 11.03 -28.68
CA PRO A 78 -24.78 12.12 -29.44
C PRO A 78 -25.35 13.26 -28.58
N ASN A 79 -26.01 12.95 -27.46
CA ASN A 79 -26.55 13.93 -26.51
C ASN A 79 -25.85 13.72 -25.15
N HIS A 80 -24.57 14.04 -25.07
CA HIS A 80 -23.75 13.69 -23.90
C HIS A 80 -24.08 14.55 -22.68
N SER A 81 -24.27 15.85 -22.86
CA SER A 81 -24.72 16.77 -21.81
C SER A 81 -25.43 17.97 -22.42
N GLN A 82 -26.17 18.71 -21.62
CA GLN A 82 -26.82 19.94 -22.04
C GLN A 82 -26.33 21.09 -21.16
N LEU A 83 -25.99 22.22 -21.77
CA LEU A 83 -25.70 23.46 -21.08
C LEU A 83 -26.87 24.41 -21.28
N LYS A 84 -27.51 24.81 -20.18
CA LYS A 84 -28.64 25.74 -20.20
C LYS A 84 -28.17 27.08 -19.68
N TYR A 85 -28.13 28.07 -20.56
CA TYR A 85 -27.77 29.43 -20.20
C TYR A 85 -29.04 30.28 -20.11
N ASP A 86 -29.15 31.05 -19.04
CA ASP A 86 -30.16 32.08 -18.84
C ASP A 86 -29.46 33.43 -18.88
N GLU A 87 -29.56 34.14 -20.01
CA GLU A 87 -28.87 35.41 -20.22
C GLU A 87 -29.37 36.50 -19.26
N ALA A 88 -30.66 36.49 -18.90
CA ALA A 88 -31.25 37.46 -17.98
C ALA A 88 -30.69 37.32 -16.56
N LYS A 89 -30.45 36.07 -16.11
CA LYS A 89 -29.84 35.79 -14.80
C LYS A 89 -28.32 35.68 -14.85
N LYS A 90 -27.72 35.65 -16.04
CA LYS A 90 -26.29 35.33 -16.27
C LYS A 90 -25.88 34.02 -15.61
N MET A 91 -26.75 33.01 -15.68
CA MET A 91 -26.59 31.74 -14.97
C MET A 91 -26.44 30.61 -15.99
N LEU A 92 -25.40 29.79 -15.83
CA LEU A 92 -25.13 28.64 -16.69
C LEU A 92 -25.31 27.36 -15.89
N MET A 93 -26.20 26.46 -16.33
CA MET A 93 -26.44 25.17 -15.70
C MET A 93 -25.92 24.04 -16.59
N LEU A 94 -25.13 23.14 -16.02
CA LEU A 94 -24.74 21.88 -16.64
C LEU A 94 -25.74 20.79 -16.26
N HIS A 95 -26.34 20.17 -17.27
CA HIS A 95 -27.17 18.99 -17.12
C HIS A 95 -26.41 17.77 -17.68
N PRO A 96 -26.16 16.74 -16.84
CA PRO A 96 -25.50 15.52 -17.31
C PRO A 96 -26.43 14.72 -18.25
N ASN A 97 -25.94 13.60 -18.79
CA ASN A 97 -26.70 12.76 -19.71
C ASN A 97 -28.00 12.22 -19.08
N ASP A 98 -29.16 12.51 -19.67
CA ASP A 98 -30.46 12.10 -19.12
C ASP A 98 -30.73 10.58 -19.14
N ILE A 99 -30.00 9.81 -19.95
CA ILE A 99 -30.28 8.38 -20.19
C ILE A 99 -29.51 7.50 -19.21
N ASP A 100 -28.19 7.69 -19.14
CA ASP A 100 -27.29 6.90 -18.31
C ASP A 100 -26.08 7.76 -17.90
N PRO A 101 -26.23 8.62 -16.87
CA PRO A 101 -25.15 9.48 -16.39
C PRO A 101 -23.92 8.69 -15.90
N MET A 102 -24.13 7.46 -15.42
CA MET A 102 -23.07 6.58 -14.91
C MET A 102 -22.21 6.00 -16.02
N LYS A 103 -22.80 5.75 -17.18
CA LYS A 103 -22.07 5.27 -18.37
C LYS A 103 -21.54 6.42 -19.23
N ASN A 104 -22.32 7.49 -19.36
CA ASN A 104 -22.00 8.68 -20.16
C ASN A 104 -21.51 9.80 -19.23
N LYS A 105 -20.38 9.52 -18.58
CA LYS A 105 -19.89 10.31 -17.45
C LYS A 105 -19.51 11.72 -17.87
N THR A 106 -19.95 12.69 -17.08
CA THR A 106 -19.48 14.07 -17.13
C THR A 106 -18.98 14.44 -15.75
N HIS A 107 -17.73 14.91 -15.67
CA HIS A 107 -17.11 15.30 -14.41
C HIS A 107 -16.93 16.81 -14.38
N LEU A 108 -17.25 17.42 -13.25
CA LEU A 108 -17.00 18.83 -12.96
C LEU A 108 -15.95 18.94 -11.87
N ASN A 109 -14.79 19.53 -12.17
CA ASN A 109 -13.67 19.66 -11.24
C ASN A 109 -13.25 18.33 -10.59
N GLY A 110 -13.43 17.22 -11.31
CA GLY A 110 -13.13 15.86 -10.84
C GLY A 110 -14.30 15.14 -10.15
N ASN A 111 -15.41 15.81 -9.87
CA ASN A 111 -16.59 15.20 -9.28
C ASN A 111 -17.52 14.69 -10.37
N LEU A 112 -18.00 13.45 -10.26
CA LEU A 112 -19.02 12.92 -11.17
C LEU A 112 -20.34 13.66 -10.95
N ILE A 113 -20.91 14.22 -12.02
CA ILE A 113 -22.18 14.95 -11.95
C ILE A 113 -23.31 14.05 -12.44
N THR A 114 -24.29 13.82 -11.57
CA THR A 114 -25.52 13.04 -11.87
C THR A 114 -26.78 13.89 -11.88
N GLU A 115 -26.71 15.11 -11.34
CA GLU A 115 -27.81 16.06 -11.24
C GLU A 115 -27.41 17.43 -11.82
N PRO A 116 -28.37 18.28 -12.23
CA PRO A 116 -28.06 19.60 -12.76
C PRO A 116 -27.30 20.49 -11.75
N ILE A 117 -26.26 21.16 -12.21
CA ILE A 117 -25.39 22.00 -11.36
C ILE A 117 -25.05 23.33 -12.03
N GLU A 118 -24.98 24.40 -11.24
CA GLU A 118 -24.57 25.73 -11.71
C GLU A 118 -23.05 25.77 -11.95
N LEU A 119 -22.65 26.30 -13.11
CA LEU A 119 -21.27 26.48 -13.53
C LEU A 119 -20.79 27.91 -13.27
N LYS A 120 -19.53 28.02 -12.89
CA LYS A 120 -18.82 29.28 -12.62
C LYS A 120 -17.64 29.44 -13.57
N HIS A 121 -17.11 30.66 -13.64
CA HIS A 121 -15.86 30.91 -14.35
C HIS A 121 -14.71 30.06 -13.78
N GLY A 122 -13.93 29.45 -14.66
CA GLY A 122 -12.79 28.60 -14.30
C GLY A 122 -13.16 27.14 -14.03
N ASP A 123 -14.46 26.79 -14.03
CA ASP A 123 -14.88 25.41 -13.84
C ASP A 123 -14.39 24.51 -15.00
N ARG A 124 -13.91 23.33 -14.62
CA ARG A 124 -13.33 22.33 -15.52
C ARG A 124 -14.33 21.22 -15.75
N ILE A 125 -14.79 21.07 -16.99
CA ILE A 125 -15.74 20.05 -17.39
C ILE A 125 -15.01 19.01 -18.22
N LEU A 126 -15.00 17.77 -17.75
CA LEU A 126 -14.53 16.62 -18.52
C LEU A 126 -15.72 15.80 -18.98
N PHE A 127 -15.93 15.82 -20.29
CA PHE A 127 -16.92 14.97 -20.94
C PHE A 127 -16.28 13.65 -21.35
N GLY A 128 -16.89 12.53 -20.98
CA GLY A 128 -16.31 11.21 -21.18
C GLY A 128 -14.93 11.09 -20.52
N ASN A 129 -13.90 10.77 -21.31
CA ASN A 129 -12.57 10.45 -20.80
C ASN A 129 -11.49 11.51 -21.07
N ASN A 130 -11.54 12.23 -22.20
CA ASN A 130 -10.43 13.09 -22.65
C ASN A 130 -10.87 14.52 -23.05
N ASN A 131 -12.17 14.79 -23.11
CA ASN A 131 -12.65 16.07 -23.61
C ASN A 131 -12.77 17.07 -22.48
N LEU A 132 -11.66 17.76 -22.19
CA LEU A 132 -11.55 18.75 -21.13
C LEU A 132 -11.88 20.15 -21.67
N TYR A 133 -12.76 20.84 -20.94
CA TYR A 133 -13.18 22.20 -21.25
C TYR A 133 -13.16 23.09 -20.02
N ILE A 134 -12.88 24.37 -20.22
CA ILE A 134 -12.96 25.41 -19.19
C ILE A 134 -14.09 26.38 -19.51
N VAL A 135 -14.86 26.72 -18.48
CA VAL A 135 -15.93 27.72 -18.55
C VAL A 135 -15.34 29.13 -18.39
N ILE A 136 -15.57 30.00 -19.39
CA ILE A 136 -15.09 31.38 -19.40
C ILE A 136 -16.30 32.31 -19.42
N PHE A 137 -16.46 33.13 -18.38
CA PHE A 137 -17.50 34.16 -18.37
C PHE A 137 -16.99 35.46 -19.02
N PRO A 138 -17.88 36.32 -19.55
CA PRO A 138 -17.50 37.57 -20.19
C PRO A 138 -16.60 38.44 -19.31
N GLY A 139 -15.51 38.96 -19.87
CA GLY A 139 -14.57 39.85 -19.18
C GLY A 139 -13.63 39.17 -18.18
N MET A 140 -13.71 37.85 -18.03
CA MET A 140 -12.82 37.08 -17.16
C MET A 140 -11.66 36.47 -17.95
N GLN A 141 -10.48 36.39 -17.33
CA GLN A 141 -9.28 35.79 -17.93
C GLN A 141 -9.02 34.42 -17.33
N VAL A 142 -8.53 33.49 -18.15
CA VAL A 142 -8.12 32.16 -17.70
C VAL A 142 -6.65 32.19 -17.26
N ASN A 143 -6.37 31.68 -16.07
CA ASN A 143 -5.01 31.54 -15.58
C ASN A 143 -4.20 30.57 -16.44
N ALA A 144 -2.94 30.89 -16.71
CA ALA A 144 -2.07 30.04 -17.55
C ALA A 144 -1.91 28.60 -16.99
N GLU A 145 -1.93 28.44 -15.67
CA GLU A 145 -1.89 27.12 -15.01
C GLU A 145 -3.07 26.22 -15.39
N LEU A 146 -4.23 26.81 -15.68
CA LEU A 146 -5.42 26.05 -16.10
C LEU A 146 -5.31 25.54 -17.56
N LEU A 147 -4.33 26.03 -18.32
CA LEU A 147 -4.12 25.62 -19.71
C LEU A 147 -3.22 24.38 -19.84
N ASP A 148 -2.59 23.91 -18.75
CA ASP A 148 -1.81 22.67 -18.75
C ASP A 148 -2.73 21.45 -18.63
N TYR A 149 -3.01 20.81 -19.76
CA TYR A 149 -3.87 19.62 -19.80
C TYR A 149 -3.40 18.51 -18.85
N GLU A 150 -2.10 18.22 -18.77
CA GLU A 150 -1.59 17.10 -17.99
C GLU A 150 -1.78 17.36 -16.50
N GLU A 151 -1.51 18.58 -16.04
CA GLU A 151 -1.73 18.98 -14.66
C GLU A 151 -3.22 19.00 -14.31
N GLN A 152 -4.07 19.57 -15.19
CA GLN A 152 -5.52 19.59 -14.96
C GLN A 152 -6.13 18.18 -14.93
N MET A 153 -5.74 17.29 -15.84
CA MET A 153 -6.21 15.91 -15.87
C MET A 153 -5.74 15.13 -14.63
N LYS A 154 -4.47 15.31 -14.20
CA LYS A 154 -3.96 14.71 -12.96
C LYS A 154 -4.78 15.14 -11.75
N GLU A 155 -5.13 16.42 -11.65
CA GLU A 155 -5.94 16.93 -10.54
C GLU A 155 -7.36 16.33 -10.59
N MET A 156 -7.99 16.26 -11.77
CA MET A 156 -9.30 15.63 -11.93
C MET A 156 -9.30 14.16 -11.51
N ILE A 157 -8.28 13.39 -11.91
CA ILE A 157 -8.15 11.98 -11.51
C ILE A 157 -7.95 11.86 -9.99
N ARG A 158 -7.13 12.73 -9.38
CA ARG A 158 -6.96 12.75 -7.92
C ARG A 158 -8.27 12.98 -7.20
N GLN A 159 -9.04 13.98 -7.63
CA GLN A 159 -10.37 14.27 -7.09
C GLN A 159 -11.34 13.09 -7.28
N GLN A 160 -11.36 12.46 -8.46
CA GLN A 160 -12.16 11.24 -8.68
C GLN A 160 -11.77 10.10 -7.73
N LEU A 161 -10.46 9.88 -7.52
CA LEU A 161 -9.96 8.88 -6.59
C LEU A 161 -10.32 9.21 -5.15
N ASP A 162 -10.26 10.48 -4.76
CA ASP A 162 -10.65 10.94 -3.44
C ASP A 162 -12.17 10.75 -3.20
N ASN A 163 -13.00 10.96 -4.22
CA ASN A 163 -14.44 10.68 -4.16
C ASN A 163 -14.76 9.17 -4.15
N LEU A 164 -13.94 8.35 -4.81
CA LEU A 164 -14.05 6.88 -4.77
C LEU A 164 -13.58 6.27 -3.45
N LYS A 165 -12.87 7.04 -2.61
CA LYS A 165 -12.64 6.69 -1.19
C LYS A 165 -13.96 6.88 -0.43
N ASP A 166 -14.93 6.02 -0.74
CA ASP A 166 -16.17 5.85 0.02
C ASP A 166 -15.81 5.77 1.51
N GLU A 167 -16.35 6.66 2.33
CA GLU A 167 -16.15 6.62 3.80
C GLU A 167 -16.50 5.24 4.36
N LYS A 168 -17.49 4.56 3.76
CA LYS A 168 -17.84 3.17 4.05
C LYS A 168 -16.73 2.16 3.78
N TYR A 169 -15.95 2.35 2.71
CA TYR A 169 -14.83 1.46 2.39
C TYR A 169 -13.67 1.69 3.36
N LYS A 170 -13.46 2.94 3.78
CA LYS A 170 -12.46 3.29 4.80
C LYS A 170 -12.84 2.71 6.16
N GLU A 171 -14.08 2.89 6.62
CA GLU A 171 -14.58 2.30 7.86
C GLU A 171 -14.52 0.76 7.84
N ALA A 172 -14.92 0.13 6.73
CA ALA A 172 -14.85 -1.33 6.60
C ALA A 172 -13.40 -1.85 6.59
N MET A 173 -12.47 -1.13 5.97
CA MET A 173 -11.06 -1.49 5.95
C MET A 173 -10.40 -1.27 7.31
N ASP A 174 -10.70 -0.17 7.99
CA ASP A 174 -10.22 0.13 9.34
C ASP A 174 -10.75 -0.90 10.35
N GLU A 175 -12.03 -1.28 10.24
CA GLU A 175 -12.62 -2.33 11.07
C GLU A 175 -11.96 -3.69 10.82
N LYS A 176 -11.70 -4.03 9.55
CA LYS A 176 -11.00 -5.27 9.18
C LYS A 176 -9.56 -5.28 9.69
N LEU A 177 -8.85 -4.15 9.59
CA LEU A 177 -7.50 -4.00 10.09
C LEU A 177 -7.44 -4.10 11.62
N ARG A 178 -8.42 -3.54 12.33
CA ARG A 178 -8.57 -3.67 13.78
C ARG A 178 -8.74 -5.12 14.20
N LYS A 179 -9.67 -5.84 13.56
CA LYS A 179 -9.89 -7.28 13.84
C LYS A 179 -8.65 -8.12 13.59
N LEU A 180 -7.96 -7.89 12.46
CA LEU A 180 -6.72 -8.61 12.16
C LEU A 180 -5.64 -8.36 13.22
N LYS A 181 -5.53 -7.12 13.71
CA LYS A 181 -4.59 -6.77 14.77
C LYS A 181 -4.94 -7.46 16.09
N GLU A 182 -6.21 -7.47 16.47
CA GLU A 182 -6.69 -8.18 17.67
C GLU A 182 -6.43 -9.70 17.59
N GLU A 183 -6.63 -10.31 16.42
CA GLU A 183 -6.31 -11.72 16.17
C GLU A 183 -4.81 -12.00 16.29
N MET A 184 -3.95 -11.17 15.68
CA MET A 184 -2.49 -11.32 15.79
C MET A 184 -2.00 -11.13 17.23
N ASP A 185 -2.53 -10.15 17.96
CA ASP A 185 -2.14 -9.90 19.35
C ASP A 185 -2.54 -11.08 20.25
N LYS A 186 -3.71 -11.68 19.99
CA LYS A 186 -4.16 -12.89 20.69
C LYS A 186 -3.30 -14.11 20.35
N GLU A 187 -3.01 -14.34 19.08
CA GLU A 187 -2.16 -15.46 18.64
C GLU A 187 -0.75 -15.34 19.22
N LYS A 188 -0.19 -14.13 19.25
CA LYS A 188 1.09 -13.85 19.87
C LYS A 188 1.07 -14.15 21.38
N ALA A 189 0.03 -13.70 22.09
CA ALA A 189 -0.10 -13.97 23.52
C ALA A 189 -0.22 -15.48 23.81
N ASP A 190 -0.98 -16.22 23.00
CA ASP A 190 -1.11 -17.68 23.12
C ASP A 190 0.23 -18.39 22.84
N LEU A 191 0.99 -17.92 21.84
CA LEU A 191 2.31 -18.47 21.53
C LEU A 191 3.31 -18.20 22.65
N ASP A 192 3.35 -16.98 23.18
CA ASP A 192 4.21 -16.61 24.32
C ASP A 192 3.88 -17.43 25.57
N ALA A 193 2.59 -17.68 25.84
CA ALA A 193 2.16 -18.53 26.95
C ALA A 193 2.62 -19.99 26.79
N ARG A 194 2.47 -20.57 25.59
CA ARG A 194 2.94 -21.93 25.30
C ARG A 194 4.46 -22.05 25.40
N LEU A 195 5.20 -21.05 24.92
CA LEU A 195 6.65 -21.04 25.01
C LEU A 195 7.11 -21.02 26.47
N LYS A 196 6.44 -20.22 27.31
CA LYS A 196 6.72 -20.18 28.74
C LYS A 196 6.41 -21.50 29.43
N GLU A 197 5.28 -22.13 29.13
CA GLU A 197 4.91 -23.42 29.70
C GLU A 197 5.93 -24.52 29.32
N GLU A 198 6.40 -24.52 28.06
CA GLU A 198 7.41 -25.49 27.61
C GLU A 198 8.79 -25.22 28.26
N GLN A 199 9.18 -23.96 28.44
CA GLN A 199 10.38 -23.60 29.20
C GLN A 199 10.30 -24.07 30.65
N ASP A 200 9.16 -23.87 31.31
CA ASP A 200 8.94 -24.33 32.68
C ASP A 200 8.99 -25.88 32.76
N ARG A 201 8.44 -26.59 31.76
CA ARG A 201 8.56 -28.06 31.67
C ARG A 201 10.01 -28.51 31.50
N ILE A 202 10.76 -27.88 30.61
CA ILE A 202 12.17 -28.22 30.36
C ILE A 202 13.00 -27.99 31.64
N GLU A 203 12.79 -26.88 32.34
CA GLU A 203 13.51 -26.58 33.57
C GLU A 203 13.15 -27.57 34.69
N GLN A 204 11.87 -27.93 34.84
CA GLN A 204 11.46 -28.96 35.80
C GLN A 204 12.13 -30.32 35.51
N GLU A 205 12.20 -30.71 34.24
CA GLU A 205 12.83 -31.96 33.85
C GLU A 205 14.35 -31.92 34.06
N ARG A 206 14.99 -30.78 33.76
CA ARG A 206 16.40 -30.54 34.04
C ARG A 206 16.70 -30.70 35.53
N LEU A 207 15.88 -30.10 36.40
CA LEU A 207 16.03 -30.22 37.85
C LEU A 207 15.86 -31.67 38.34
N ARG A 208 14.91 -32.43 37.76
CA ARG A 208 14.74 -33.85 38.08
C ARG A 208 15.97 -34.66 37.70
N ILE A 209 16.46 -34.50 36.48
CA ILE A 209 17.66 -35.19 35.99
C ILE A 209 18.86 -34.84 36.86
N GLU A 210 19.03 -33.56 37.24
CA GLU A 210 20.11 -33.12 38.12
C GLU A 210 20.03 -33.77 39.51
N GLU A 211 18.83 -33.90 40.08
CA GLU A 211 18.62 -34.59 41.36
C GLU A 211 18.89 -36.10 41.26
N GLU A 212 18.45 -36.76 40.18
CA GLU A 212 18.73 -38.18 39.93
C GLU A 212 20.22 -38.44 39.77
N MET A 213 20.92 -37.60 38.99
CA MET A 213 22.37 -37.67 38.83
C MET A 213 23.08 -37.50 40.17
N ARG A 214 22.65 -36.53 40.99
CA ARG A 214 23.22 -36.32 42.33
C ARG A 214 23.05 -37.54 43.23
N LYS A 215 21.86 -38.15 43.25
CA LYS A 215 21.62 -39.39 44.00
C LYS A 215 22.50 -40.53 43.50
N ARG A 216 22.64 -40.66 42.19
CA ARG A 216 23.49 -41.69 41.57
C ARG A 216 24.96 -41.52 41.92
N ASP A 217 25.45 -40.29 41.91
CA ASP A 217 26.82 -39.97 42.31
C ASP A 217 27.05 -40.25 43.81
N GLU A 218 26.08 -39.92 44.67
CA GLU A 218 26.13 -40.26 46.10
C GLU A 218 26.13 -41.79 46.34
N GLU A 219 25.33 -42.55 45.59
CA GLU A 219 25.33 -44.02 45.64
C GLU A 219 26.66 -44.60 45.18
N LEU A 220 27.21 -44.11 44.06
CA LEU A 220 28.47 -44.59 43.53
C LEU A 220 29.63 -44.31 44.49
N ARG A 221 29.62 -43.15 45.17
CA ARG A 221 30.60 -42.84 46.22
C ARG A 221 30.53 -43.82 47.37
N LYS A 222 29.33 -44.16 47.86
CA LYS A 222 29.17 -45.17 48.93
C LYS A 222 29.66 -46.54 48.50
N GLN A 223 29.37 -46.96 47.26
CA GLN A 223 29.86 -48.23 46.72
C GLN A 223 31.39 -48.26 46.62
N LEU A 224 32.02 -47.16 46.23
CA LEU A 224 33.48 -47.03 46.20
C LEU A 224 34.07 -47.11 47.61
N GLU A 225 33.47 -46.42 48.59
CA GLU A 225 33.90 -46.53 50.00
C GLU A 225 33.75 -47.95 50.55
N GLU A 226 32.65 -48.65 50.25
CA GLU A 226 32.46 -50.05 50.64
C GLU A 226 33.52 -50.96 49.98
N TYR A 227 33.78 -50.77 48.69
CA TYR A 227 34.81 -51.53 47.97
C TYR A 227 36.21 -51.32 48.56
N ASP A 228 36.58 -50.08 48.87
CA ASP A 228 37.87 -49.74 49.48
C ASP A 228 37.99 -50.37 50.89
N ASN A 229 36.94 -50.28 51.71
CA ASN A 229 36.89 -50.91 53.04
C ASN A 229 37.02 -52.45 52.97
N ASP A 230 36.34 -53.08 52.01
CA ASP A 230 36.41 -54.53 51.84
C ASP A 230 37.77 -54.98 51.29
N ALA A 231 38.40 -54.17 50.43
CA ALA A 231 39.77 -54.39 49.97
C ALA A 231 40.77 -54.31 51.15
N GLU A 232 40.60 -53.35 52.06
CA GLU A 232 41.40 -53.25 53.29
C GLU A 232 41.23 -54.47 54.19
N LYS A 233 39.99 -54.87 54.51
CA LYS A 233 39.72 -56.08 55.30
C LYS A 233 40.32 -57.33 54.67
N MET A 234 40.24 -57.46 53.34
CA MET A 234 40.81 -58.60 52.64
C MET A 234 42.34 -58.62 52.73
N LYS A 235 42.98 -57.45 52.69
CA LYS A 235 44.43 -57.31 52.89
C LYS A 235 44.83 -57.72 54.30
N GLU A 236 44.13 -57.21 55.33
CA GLU A 236 44.34 -57.61 56.72
C GLU A 236 44.14 -59.11 56.93
N TYR A 237 43.10 -59.69 56.34
CA TYR A 237 42.83 -61.14 56.43
C TYR A 237 43.98 -61.95 55.82
N LYS A 238 44.46 -61.57 54.63
CA LYS A 238 45.62 -62.22 53.98
C LYS A 238 46.88 -62.12 54.85
N GLU A 239 47.13 -60.98 55.48
CA GLU A 239 48.27 -60.79 56.39
C GLU A 239 48.16 -61.69 57.63
N ARG A 240 46.97 -61.84 58.21
CA ARG A 240 46.73 -62.74 59.36
C ARG A 240 46.93 -64.22 59.00
N ILE A 241 46.42 -64.66 57.85
CA ILE A 241 46.64 -66.03 57.37
C ILE A 241 48.12 -66.31 57.17
N LYS A 242 48.85 -65.36 56.56
CA LYS A 242 50.29 -65.48 56.37
C LYS A 242 51.03 -65.57 57.71
N ALA A 243 50.69 -64.72 58.68
CA ALA A 243 51.29 -64.77 60.01
C ALA A 243 51.03 -66.10 60.75
N GLN A 244 49.82 -66.65 60.65
CA GLN A 244 49.47 -67.95 61.24
C GLN A 244 50.26 -69.10 60.58
N GLN A 245 50.42 -69.07 59.26
CA GLN A 245 51.23 -70.06 58.55
C GLN A 245 52.69 -69.99 58.99
N GLU A 246 53.26 -68.78 59.10
CA GLU A 246 54.61 -68.57 59.59
C GLU A 246 54.79 -69.05 61.05
N GLU A 247 53.79 -68.86 61.91
CA GLU A 247 53.80 -69.34 63.30
C GLU A 247 53.69 -70.87 63.39
N GLN A 248 52.79 -71.49 62.62
CA GLN A 248 52.68 -72.95 62.55
C GLN A 248 53.98 -73.58 62.04
N ASP A 249 54.59 -73.00 61.01
CA ASP A 249 55.88 -73.46 60.50
C ASP A 249 56.99 -73.34 61.55
N ARG A 250 57.00 -72.26 62.35
CA ARG A 250 57.93 -72.11 63.48
C ARG A 250 57.69 -73.16 64.56
N LEU A 251 56.44 -73.40 64.97
CA LEU A 251 56.09 -74.38 65.99
C LEU A 251 56.44 -75.81 65.55
N ARG A 252 56.17 -76.15 64.29
CA ARG A 252 56.54 -77.44 63.69
C ARG A 252 58.06 -77.65 63.75
N LYS A 253 58.85 -76.66 63.34
CA LYS A 253 60.32 -76.71 63.43
C LYS A 253 60.81 -76.88 64.88
N LEU A 254 60.14 -76.24 65.85
CA LEU A 254 60.48 -76.37 67.27
C LEU A 254 60.15 -77.76 67.83
N GLN A 255 59.03 -78.36 67.41
CA GLN A 255 58.69 -79.75 67.76
C GLN A 255 59.70 -80.74 67.18
N GLU A 256 60.05 -80.60 65.90
CA GLU A 256 61.08 -81.43 65.24
C GLU A 256 62.44 -81.31 65.95
N GLN A 257 62.78 -80.14 66.50
CA GLN A 257 63.98 -79.95 67.33
C GLN A 257 63.87 -80.58 68.72
N LYS A 258 62.70 -80.53 69.37
CA LYS A 258 62.48 -81.15 70.68
C LYS A 258 62.49 -82.68 70.60
N GLU A 259 61.88 -83.27 69.57
CA GLU A 259 61.92 -84.71 69.33
C GLU A 259 63.36 -85.22 69.10
N LYS A 260 64.20 -84.43 68.43
CA LYS A 260 65.62 -84.73 68.25
C LYS A 260 66.45 -84.64 69.53
N ASN A 261 66.01 -83.88 70.53
CA ASN A 261 66.72 -83.69 71.80
C ASN A 261 66.27 -84.67 72.91
N PHE A 262 65.27 -85.53 72.66
CA PHE A 262 64.75 -86.52 73.63
C PHE A 262 65.12 -87.98 73.27
N LEU A 263 65.96 -88.16 72.24
CA LEU A 263 66.66 -89.41 71.87
C LEU A 263 68.15 -89.28 72.24
#